data_AF-A0A853FBP9-F1
#
_entry.id   AF-A0A853FBP9-F1
#
_cell.length_a   1.000
_cell.length_b   1.000
_cell.length_c   1.000
_cell.angle_alpha   90.00
_cell.angle_beta   90.00
_cell.angle_gamma   90.00
#
_symmetry.space_group_name_H-M   'P 1'
#
loop_
_entity.id
_entity.type
_entity.pdbx_description
1 polymer ?
#
loop_
_entity_poly.entity_id
_entity_poly.type
_entity_poly.pdbx_seq_one_letter_code
_entity_poly.pdbx_strand_id
1 'polypeptide(L)' 'MHDSEDRLVDIELKLTAQEDLLQALNEQVAVQQKEIAALRALCTALARRVGDMARDGGGADAYAEERPPHY' A
#
# COMPACT_ATOMS: atom_id res chain seq x y z
N MET A 1 19.21 -36.75 -35.77
CA MET A 1 19.79 -36.35 -34.47
C MET A 1 19.89 -34.83 -34.28
N HIS A 2 19.33 -34.01 -35.19
CA HIS A 2 19.36 -32.53 -35.10
C HIS A 2 18.19 -31.94 -34.28
N ASP A 3 17.02 -32.61 -34.29
CA ASP A 3 15.79 -32.12 -33.64
C ASP A 3 15.94 -31.86 -32.13
N SER A 4 16.77 -32.63 -31.42
CA SER A 4 16.97 -32.45 -29.98
C SER A 4 17.82 -31.22 -29.65
N GLU A 5 18.80 -30.89 -30.50
CA GLU A 5 19.70 -29.74 -30.29
C GLU A 5 18.95 -28.44 -30.60
N ASP A 6 18.19 -28.41 -31.70
CA ASP A 6 17.33 -27.28 -32.05
C ASP A 6 16.28 -26.99 -30.95
N ARG A 7 15.66 -28.04 -30.40
CA ARG A 7 14.71 -27.90 -29.28
C ARG A 7 15.36 -27.40 -27.99
N LEU A 8 16.62 -27.74 -27.74
CA LEU A 8 17.36 -27.23 -26.58
C LEU A 8 17.66 -25.74 -26.74
N VAL A 9 18.12 -25.32 -27.91
CA VAL A 9 18.36 -23.90 -28.23
C VAL A 9 17.07 -23.08 -28.07
N ASP A 10 15.94 -23.58 -28.57
CA ASP A 10 14.64 -22.94 -28.41
C ASP A 10 14.23 -22.80 -26.93
N ILE A 11 14.53 -23.81 -26.11
CA ILE A 11 14.23 -23.77 -24.68
C ILE A 11 15.12 -22.77 -23.96
N GLU A 12 16.42 -22.72 -24.27
CA GLU A 12 17.36 -21.74 -23.69
C GLU A 12 16.94 -20.31 -24.04
N LEU A 13 16.60 -20.04 -25.30
CA LEU A 13 16.13 -18.72 -25.72
C LEU A 13 14.87 -18.30 -24.95
N LYS A 14 13.91 -19.22 -24.80
CA LYS A 14 12.68 -18.97 -24.02
C LYS A 14 12.99 -18.78 -22.54
N LEU A 15 13.92 -19.54 -21.98
CA LEU A 15 14.30 -19.45 -20.57
C LEU A 15 14.91 -18.09 -20.27
N THR A 16 15.89 -17.64 -21.07
CA THR A 16 16.50 -16.32 -20.88
C THR A 16 15.48 -15.19 -20.97
N ALA A 17 14.57 -15.24 -21.95
CA ALA A 17 13.50 -14.25 -22.07
C ALA A 17 12.54 -14.26 -20.86
N GLN A 18 12.29 -15.43 -20.27
CA GLN A 18 11.49 -15.56 -19.05
C GLN A 18 12.23 -15.05 -17.81
N GLU A 19 13.53 -15.29 -17.70
CA GLU A 19 14.38 -14.77 -16.63
C GLU A 19 14.40 -13.23 -16.64
N ASP A 20 14.58 -12.63 -17.83
CA ASP A 20 14.52 -11.18 -18.01
C ASP A 20 13.15 -10.60 -17.62
N LEU A 21 12.07 -11.27 -18.05
CA LEU A 21 10.71 -10.87 -17.70
C LEU A 21 10.46 -10.94 -16.19
N LEU A 22 10.92 -12.02 -15.54
CA LEU A 22 10.80 -12.19 -14.09
C LEU A 22 11.54 -11.09 -13.33
N GLN A 23 12.75 -10.75 -13.78
CA GLN A 23 13.53 -9.67 -13.18
C GLN A 23 12.81 -8.32 -13.32
N ALA A 24 12.31 -8.01 -14.52
CA ALA A 24 11.56 -6.77 -14.76
C ALA A 24 10.29 -6.70 -13.91
N LEU A 25 9.55 -7.80 -13.79
CA LEU A 25 8.36 -7.86 -12.94
C LEU A 25 8.69 -7.67 -11.46
N ASN A 26 9.77 -8.27 -10.97
CA ASN A 26 10.22 -8.11 -9.58
C ASN A 26 10.59 -6.66 -9.28
N GLU A 27 11.28 -5.98 -10.19
CA GLU A 27 11.59 -4.55 -10.08
C GLU A 27 10.33 -3.70 -10.02
N GLN A 28 9.34 -3.97 -10.87
CA GLN A 28 8.05 -3.27 -10.84
C GLN A 28 7.31 -3.50 -9.51
N VAL A 29 7.26 -4.73 -9.01
CA VAL A 29 6.65 -5.05 -7.70
C VAL A 29 7.35 -4.29 -6.57
N ALA A 30 8.68 -4.21 -6.59
CA ALA A 30 9.44 -3.47 -5.59
C ALA A 30 9.14 -1.96 -5.62
N VAL A 31 8.97 -1.37 -6.81
CA VAL A 31 8.55 0.04 -6.96
C VAL A 31 7.14 0.24 -6.42
N GLN A 32 6.19 -0.58 -6.85
CA GLN A 32 4.80 -0.51 -6.39
C GLN A 32 4.68 -0.67 -4.88
N GLN A 33 5.49 -1.53 -4.26
CA GLN A 33 5.49 -1.72 -2.82
C GLN A 33 5.93 -0.45 -2.07
N LYS A 34 6.87 0.32 -2.62
CA LYS A 34 7.29 1.62 -2.06
C LYS A 34 6.18 2.66 -2.18
N GLU A 35 5.50 2.73 -3.33
CA GLU A 35 4.39 3.64 -3.55
C GLU A 35 3.22 3.35 -2.61
N ILE A 36 2.86 2.07 -2.44
CA ILE A 36 1.83 1.65 -1.49
C ILE A 36 2.21 2.03 -0.05
N ALA A 37 3.48 1.87 0.33
CA ALA A 37 3.93 2.27 1.66
C ALA A 37 3.80 3.80 1.86
N ALA A 38 4.16 4.60 0.86
CA ALA A 38 4.01 6.05 0.90
C ALA A 38 2.53 6.46 1.00
N LEU A 39 1.65 5.86 0.20
CA LEU A 39 0.20 6.12 0.26
C LEU A 39 -0.39 5.75 1.61
N ARG A 40 0.00 4.59 2.18
CA ARG A 40 -0.43 4.19 3.52
C ARG A 40 -0.01 5.21 4.58
N ALA A 41 1.24 5.68 4.54
CA ALA A 41 1.72 6.69 5.47
C ALA A 41 0.93 8.01 5.36
N LEU A 42 0.63 8.46 4.15
CA LEU A 42 -0.21 9.64 3.90
C LEU A 42 -1.62 9.46 4.47
N CYS A 43 -2.26 8.32 4.21
CA CYS A 43 -3.58 8.02 4.75
C CYS A 43 -3.58 8.01 6.28
N THR A 44 -2.57 7.42 6.93
CA THR A 44 -2.44 7.44 8.39
C THR A 44 -2.27 8.86 8.92
N ALA A 45 -1.45 9.70 8.28
CA ALA A 45 -1.26 11.09 8.68
C ALA A 45 -2.55 11.92 8.53
N LEU A 46 -3.29 11.72 7.44
CA LEU A 46 -4.58 12.37 7.22
C LEU A 46 -5.62 11.94 8.27
N ALA A 47 -5.73 10.64 8.54
CA ALA A 47 -6.64 10.11 9.55
C ALA A 47 -6.34 10.69 10.94
N ARG A 48 -5.05 10.80 11.31
CA ARG A 48 -4.63 11.45 12.55
C ARG A 48 -5.07 12.92 12.60
N ARG A 49 -4.79 13.70 11.55
CA ARG A 49 -5.16 15.11 11.49
C ARG A 49 -6.67 15.33 11.63
N VAL A 50 -7.49 14.50 10.97
CA VAL A 50 -8.95 14.57 11.08
C VAL A 50 -9.40 14.23 12.51
N GLY A 51 -8.79 13.23 13.14
CA GLY A 51 -9.06 12.89 14.54
C GLY A 51 -8.68 14.00 15.52
N ASP A 52 -7.54 14.66 15.31
CA ASP A 52 -7.09 15.78 16.14
C ASP A 52 -8.04 16.98 16.00
N MET A 53 -8.48 17.32 14.77
CA MET A 53 -9.47 18.37 14.53
C MET A 53 -10.83 18.09 15.21
N ALA A 54 -11.27 16.83 15.23
CA ALA A 54 -12.51 16.44 15.91
C ALA A 54 -12.41 16.59 17.43
N ARG A 55 -11.21 16.42 18.01
CA ARG A 55 -10.95 16.62 19.44
C ARG A 55 -10.89 18.09 19.82
N ASP A 56 -10.23 18.92 19.00
CA ASP A 56 -10.11 20.36 19.25
C ASP A 56 -11.45 21.10 19.06
N GLY A 57 -12.37 20.56 18.27
CA GLY A 57 -13.74 21.09 18.10
C GLY A 57 -14.73 20.72 19.22
N GLY A 58 -14.35 19.86 20.17
CA GLY A 58 -15.20 19.33 21.24
C GLY A 58 -15.16 20.11 22.57
N GLY A 59 -14.66 21.35 22.57
CA GLY A 59 -14.53 22.20 23.75
C GLY A 59 -15.77 23.05 24.09
N ALA A 60 -16.97 22.69 23.63
CA ALA A 60 -18.20 23.47 23.84
C ALA A 60 -19.33 22.71 24.57
N ASP A 61 -18.99 21.66 25.32
CA ASP A 61 -19.98 20.89 26.12
C ASP A 61 -19.66 20.86 27.62
N ALA A 62 -18.86 21.81 28.11
CA ALA A 62 -18.62 22.01 29.55
C ALA A 62 -19.78 22.73 30.27
N TYR A 63 -20.91 22.99 29.60
CA TYR A 63 -22.03 23.82 30.11
C TYR A 63 -23.43 23.17 30.02
N ALA A 64 -23.57 21.89 29.64
CA ALA A 64 -24.89 21.29 29.40
C ALA A 64 -25.37 20.29 30.47
N GLU A 65 -24.62 20.05 31.55
CA GLU A 65 -25.00 19.08 32.59
C GLU A 65 -25.22 19.71 33.98
N GLU A 66 -25.94 20.83 34.05
CA GLU A 66 -26.67 21.16 35.27
C GLU A 66 -27.99 20.38 35.31
N ARG A 67 -27.94 19.17 35.88
CA ARG A 67 -29.14 18.37 36.20
C ARG A 67 -29.91 19.10 37.33
N PRO A 68 -31.20 19.47 37.15
CA PRO A 68 -31.91 20.27 38.15
C PRO A 68 -32.10 19.51 39.48
N PRO A 69 -32.02 20.18 40.64
CA PRO A 69 -32.27 19.56 41.93
C PRO A 69 -33.76 19.21 42.05
N HIS A 70 -34.04 17.93 42.19
CA HIS A 70 -35.40 17.42 42.36
C HIS A 70 -35.84 17.70 43.80
N TYR A 71 -36.81 18.61 43.98
CA TYR A 71 -37.60 18.73 45.22
C TYR A 71 -38.75 17.72 45.23
#